data_AF-I7LKC8-F1
#
_entry.id   AF-I7LKC8-F1
#
_cell.length_a   1.000
_cell.length_b   1.000
_cell.length_c   1.000
_cell.angle_alpha   90.00
_cell.angle_beta   90.00
_cell.angle_gamma   90.00
#
_symmetry.space_group_name_H-M   'P 1'
#
loop_
_entity.id
_entity.type
_entity.pdbx_description
1 polymer ?
#
loop_
_entity_poly.entity_id
_entity_poly.type
_entity_poly.pdbx_seq_one_letter_code
_entity_poly.pdbx_strand_id
1 'polypeptide(L)'
;MFARLIEDCGACCEAVNPYMLASPFWRGRFVSVIVPTGFANPAYSNLLPALKAAEERIRRFVESGGRLLVFGAGCAREDAYDWLPFPVTYSFAYGPRAVRYTCESEYTSLFDGYDLAAVECDGSFPAHGGETLAVSASGEALLVGKAVGDGVVLVSSIHEYPSREFLKRFSCGDRETLF
;
A
#
# COMPACT_ATOMS: atom_id res chain seq x y z
N MET A 1 2.10 16.16 5.70
CA MET A 1 1.95 15.41 6.97
C MET A 1 2.58 14.03 6.88
N PHE A 2 2.23 13.21 5.88
CA PHE A 2 2.81 11.87 5.70
C PHE A 2 4.34 11.86 5.45
N ALA A 3 4.83 12.74 4.57
CA ALA A 3 6.27 12.91 4.32
C ALA A 3 7.07 13.17 5.62
N ARG A 4 6.53 14.03 6.49
CA ARG A 4 7.18 14.36 7.76
C ARG A 4 7.30 13.15 8.70
N LEU A 5 6.28 12.29 8.73
CA LEU A 5 6.32 11.06 9.51
C LEU A 5 7.43 10.11 9.02
N ILE A 6 7.62 10.01 7.70
CA ILE A 6 8.69 9.19 7.09
C ILE A 6 10.07 9.77 7.44
N GLU A 7 10.23 11.09 7.31
CA GLU A 7 11.45 11.81 7.69
C GLU A 7 11.78 11.61 9.18
N ASP A 8 10.79 11.73 10.07
CA ASP A 8 10.95 11.50 11.51
C ASP A 8 11.31 10.04 11.83
N CYS A 9 11.06 9.10 10.93
CA CYS A 9 11.49 7.71 11.04
C CYS A 9 12.91 7.46 10.48
N GLY A 10 13.58 8.50 9.97
CA GLY A 10 14.97 8.44 9.51
C GLY A 10 15.13 8.12 8.02
N ALA A 11 14.05 8.10 7.24
CA ALA A 11 14.10 7.87 5.80
C ALA A 11 13.88 9.16 5.01
N CYS A 12 14.56 9.29 3.87
CA CYS A 12 14.27 10.34 2.89
C CYS A 12 12.99 9.97 2.12
N CYS A 13 12.14 10.94 1.82
CA CYS A 13 10.97 10.73 0.98
C CYS A 13 10.81 11.84 -0.07
N GLU A 14 10.34 11.45 -1.25
CA GLU A 14 9.98 12.36 -2.33
C GLU A 14 8.49 12.20 -2.63
N ALA A 15 7.78 13.32 -2.74
CA ALA A 15 6.40 13.31 -3.21
C ALA A 15 6.38 13.26 -4.75
N VAL A 16 6.02 12.11 -5.31
CA VAL A 16 5.88 11.94 -6.76
C VAL A 16 4.47 12.38 -7.17
N ASN A 17 4.39 13.44 -7.99
CA ASN A 17 3.09 13.88 -8.49
C ASN A 17 2.57 12.94 -9.61
N PRO A 18 1.24 12.88 -9.85
CA PRO A 18 0.67 12.00 -10.88
C PRO A 18 1.21 12.23 -12.29
N TYR A 19 1.59 13.45 -12.66
CA TYR A 19 2.13 13.76 -13.98
C TYR A 19 3.54 13.16 -14.19
N MET A 20 4.38 13.22 -13.16
CA MET A 20 5.68 12.54 -13.14
C MET A 20 5.50 11.02 -13.19
N LEU A 21 4.58 10.50 -12.36
CA LEU A 21 4.27 9.07 -12.34
C LEU A 21 3.74 8.56 -13.68
N ALA A 22 3.01 9.37 -14.46
CA ALA A 22 2.55 9.00 -15.80
C ALA A 22 3.61 9.22 -16.89
N SER A 23 4.65 10.02 -16.62
CA SER A 23 5.69 10.35 -17.61
C SER A 23 6.65 9.18 -17.84
N PRO A 24 6.82 8.67 -19.08
CA PRO A 24 7.73 7.56 -19.38
C PRO A 24 9.22 7.93 -19.23
N PHE A 25 9.52 9.23 -19.19
CA PHE A 25 10.87 9.76 -19.05
C PHE A 25 11.29 10.01 -17.61
N TRP A 26 10.34 10.06 -16.68
CA TRP A 26 10.66 10.19 -15.27
C TRP A 26 11.34 8.90 -14.77
N ARG A 27 12.43 9.09 -14.03
CA ARG A 27 13.24 8.03 -13.43
C ARG A 27 13.47 8.42 -11.98
N GLY A 28 12.92 7.63 -11.07
CA GLY A 28 13.24 7.72 -9.65
C GLY A 28 13.86 6.42 -9.18
N ARG A 29 14.61 6.46 -8.08
CA ARG A 29 15.16 5.28 -7.43
C ARG A 29 14.63 5.27 -6.01
N PHE A 30 13.96 4.18 -5.63
CA PHE A 30 13.29 4.09 -4.35
C PHE A 30 13.50 2.70 -3.74
N VAL A 31 13.55 2.63 -2.42
CA VAL A 31 13.39 1.36 -1.70
C VAL A 31 11.92 0.95 -1.72
N SER A 32 11.03 1.91 -1.45
CA SER A 32 9.60 1.67 -1.38
C SER A 32 8.77 2.82 -1.95
N VAL A 33 7.57 2.48 -2.41
CA VAL A 33 6.55 3.42 -2.90
C VAL A 33 5.28 3.21 -2.09
N ILE A 34 4.67 4.32 -1.65
CA ILE A 34 3.43 4.30 -0.87
C ILE A 34 2.35 5.04 -1.66
N VAL A 35 1.26 4.34 -1.98
CA VAL A 35 0.06 4.90 -2.63
C VAL A 35 -0.96 5.22 -1.53
N PRO A 36 -1.26 6.51 -1.28
CA PRO A 36 -2.06 6.94 -0.14
C PRO A 36 -3.54 6.56 -0.29
N THR A 37 -4.24 6.56 0.84
CA THR A 37 -5.68 6.35 0.89
C THR A 37 -6.44 7.32 -0.02
N GLY A 38 -7.51 6.84 -0.66
CA GLY A 38 -8.34 7.68 -1.52
C GLY A 38 -7.77 7.89 -2.93
N PHE A 39 -6.72 7.16 -3.30
CA PHE A 39 -6.05 7.31 -4.61
C PHE A 39 -6.99 7.12 -5.82
N ALA A 40 -8.09 6.40 -5.64
CA ALA A 40 -9.06 6.10 -6.68
C ALA A 40 -10.30 7.01 -6.65
N ASN A 41 -10.43 7.88 -5.64
CA ASN A 41 -11.58 8.77 -5.52
C ASN A 41 -11.39 10.04 -6.36
N PRO A 42 -12.14 10.20 -7.47
CA PRO A 42 -11.94 11.30 -8.42
C PRO A 42 -12.30 12.68 -7.86
N ALA A 43 -13.05 12.73 -6.75
CA ALA A 43 -13.33 14.00 -6.06
C ALA A 43 -12.11 14.58 -5.35
N TYR A 44 -11.10 13.74 -5.04
CA TYR A 44 -9.94 14.12 -4.25
C TYR A 44 -8.59 13.86 -4.94
N SER A 45 -8.55 12.96 -5.93
CA SER A 45 -7.29 12.51 -6.53
C SER A 45 -7.44 12.14 -8.02
N ASN A 46 -6.40 12.46 -8.80
CA ASN A 46 -6.20 11.98 -10.17
C ASN A 46 -5.09 10.91 -10.24
N LEU A 47 -4.80 10.22 -9.13
CA LEU A 47 -3.69 9.27 -9.04
C LEU A 47 -3.96 7.95 -9.76
N LEU A 48 -5.19 7.42 -9.70
CA LEU A 48 -5.53 6.13 -10.35
C LEU A 48 -5.21 6.09 -11.86
N PRO A 49 -5.58 7.09 -12.69
CA PRO A 49 -5.15 7.11 -14.10
C PRO A 49 -3.62 7.07 -14.28
N ALA A 50 -2.86 7.75 -13.40
CA ALA A 50 -1.40 7.74 -13.46
C ALA A 50 -0.81 6.39 -13.04
N LEU A 51 -1.40 5.72 -12.05
CA LEU A 51 -1.02 4.35 -11.66
C LEU A 51 -1.26 3.36 -12.80
N LYS A 52 -2.42 3.43 -13.47
CA LYS A 52 -2.72 2.62 -14.66
C LYS A 52 -1.72 2.89 -15.80
N ALA A 53 -1.39 4.15 -16.06
CA ALA A 53 -0.38 4.49 -17.07
C ALA A 53 1.04 4.00 -16.71
N ALA A 54 1.33 3.81 -15.42
CA ALA A 54 2.62 3.37 -14.90
C ALA A 54 2.70 1.86 -14.60
N GLU A 55 1.65 1.08 -14.90
CA GLU A 55 1.52 -0.34 -14.53
C GLU A 55 2.79 -1.16 -14.84
N GLU A 56 3.29 -1.10 -16.08
CA GLU A 56 4.48 -1.85 -16.51
C GLU A 56 5.77 -1.44 -15.77
N ARG A 57 5.84 -0.19 -15.29
CA ARG A 57 6.98 0.29 -14.51
C ARG A 57 6.86 -0.15 -13.06
N ILE A 58 5.67 -0.06 -12.49
CA ILE A 58 5.37 -0.55 -11.15
C ILE A 58 5.68 -2.05 -11.06
N ARG A 59 5.25 -2.84 -12.05
CA ARG A 59 5.56 -4.26 -12.14
C ARG A 59 7.07 -4.49 -12.10
N ARG A 60 7.83 -3.85 -13.00
CA ARG A 60 9.30 -3.98 -13.06
C ARG A 60 10.00 -3.51 -11.79
N PHE A 61 9.53 -2.42 -11.18
CA PHE A 61 10.04 -1.90 -9.92
C PHE A 61 9.92 -2.95 -8.82
N VAL A 62 8.73 -3.55 -8.65
CA VAL A 62 8.52 -4.57 -7.62
C VAL A 62 9.29 -5.85 -7.97
N GLU A 63 9.23 -6.33 -9.21
CA GLU A 63 9.99 -7.52 -9.65
C GLU A 63 11.49 -7.41 -9.38
N SER A 64 12.04 -6.20 -9.45
CA SER A 64 13.46 -5.91 -9.22
C SER A 64 13.83 -5.66 -7.75
N GLY A 65 12.89 -5.86 -6.82
CA GLY A 65 13.11 -5.74 -5.37
C GLY A 65 12.55 -4.48 -4.72
N GLY A 66 11.80 -3.66 -5.47
CA GLY A 66 11.04 -2.56 -4.92
C GLY A 66 9.88 -3.02 -4.03
N ARG A 67 9.52 -2.21 -3.04
CA ARG A 67 8.39 -2.49 -2.13
C ARG A 67 7.24 -1.53 -2.41
N LEU A 68 6.03 -2.05 -2.51
CA LEU A 68 4.84 -1.24 -2.77
C LEU A 68 3.84 -1.40 -1.64
N LEU A 69 3.43 -0.30 -1.00
CA LEU A 69 2.31 -0.27 -0.06
C LEU A 69 1.17 0.53 -0.69
N VAL A 70 -0.01 -0.07 -0.79
CA VAL A 70 -1.21 0.56 -1.34
C VAL A 70 -2.30 0.57 -0.27
N PHE A 71 -2.75 1.76 0.08
CA PHE A 71 -3.87 1.94 0.98
C PHE A 71 -5.21 1.79 0.24
N GLY A 72 -6.30 1.76 1.00
CA GLY A 72 -7.64 1.68 0.44
C GLY A 72 -7.99 2.76 -0.58
N ALA A 73 -8.82 2.38 -1.54
CA ALA A 73 -9.20 3.22 -2.68
C ALA A 73 -10.05 4.44 -2.26
N GLY A 74 -10.68 4.40 -1.08
CA GLY A 74 -11.50 5.49 -0.53
C GLY A 74 -12.80 5.77 -1.31
N CYS A 75 -13.21 4.84 -2.16
CA CYS A 75 -14.51 4.82 -2.83
C CYS A 75 -14.84 3.40 -3.31
N ALA A 76 -16.12 3.13 -3.57
CA ALA A 76 -16.54 1.88 -4.20
C ALA A 76 -16.20 1.92 -5.70
N ARG A 77 -15.13 1.23 -6.07
CA ARG A 77 -14.63 1.18 -7.45
C ARG A 77 -13.96 -0.16 -7.73
N GLU A 78 -14.56 -0.95 -8.63
CA GLU A 78 -14.11 -2.31 -8.94
C GLU A 78 -12.71 -2.34 -9.60
N ASP A 79 -12.45 -1.41 -10.52
CA ASP A 79 -11.22 -1.33 -11.32
C ASP A 79 -10.07 -0.58 -10.62
N ALA A 80 -10.18 -0.35 -9.29
CA ALA A 80 -9.24 0.49 -8.54
C ALA A 80 -7.84 -0.14 -8.41
N TYR A 81 -7.73 -1.47 -8.51
CA TYR A 81 -6.47 -2.20 -8.29
C TYR A 81 -5.97 -2.96 -9.52
N ASP A 82 -6.62 -2.82 -10.69
CA ASP A 82 -6.27 -3.55 -11.92
C ASP A 82 -4.85 -3.27 -12.44
N TRP A 83 -4.19 -2.23 -11.92
CA TRP A 83 -2.80 -1.88 -12.24
C TRP A 83 -1.77 -2.64 -11.39
N LEU A 84 -2.21 -3.46 -10.43
CA LEU A 84 -1.33 -4.31 -9.63
C LEU A 84 -0.91 -5.57 -10.41
N PRO A 85 0.26 -6.15 -10.11
CA PRO A 85 0.74 -7.36 -10.77
C PRO A 85 0.00 -8.65 -10.37
N PHE A 86 -1.09 -8.56 -9.60
CA PHE A 86 -1.95 -9.67 -9.20
C PHE A 86 -3.38 -9.15 -8.93
N PRO A 87 -4.41 -9.99 -9.06
CA PRO A 87 -5.79 -9.55 -8.88
C PRO A 87 -6.07 -9.17 -7.42
N VAL A 88 -6.77 -8.06 -7.22
CA VAL A 88 -7.27 -7.57 -5.94
C VAL A 88 -8.67 -6.98 -6.15
N THR A 89 -9.67 -7.51 -5.46
CA THR A 89 -11.00 -6.93 -5.37
C THR A 89 -11.10 -6.14 -4.07
N TYR A 90 -11.70 -4.96 -4.13
CA TYR A 90 -11.87 -4.07 -2.97
C TYR A 90 -13.34 -3.78 -2.71
N SER A 91 -13.73 -3.84 -1.44
CA SER A 91 -15.04 -3.44 -0.95
C SER A 91 -14.89 -2.24 -0.02
N PHE A 92 -15.49 -1.10 -0.37
CA PHE A 92 -15.44 0.11 0.43
C PHE A 92 -16.45 0.04 1.58
N ALA A 93 -15.97 0.16 2.81
CA ALA A 93 -16.81 0.13 4.01
C ALA A 93 -16.05 0.73 5.21
N TYR A 94 -16.12 2.06 5.34
CA TYR A 94 -15.43 2.77 6.41
C TYR A 94 -15.95 2.43 7.81
N GLY A 95 -15.03 2.26 8.76
CA GLY A 95 -15.29 2.17 10.19
C GLY A 95 -14.29 1.29 10.93
N PRO A 96 -14.42 1.18 12.26
CA PRO A 96 -13.49 0.43 13.08
C PRO A 96 -13.59 -1.08 12.80
N ARG A 97 -12.47 -1.77 12.90
CA ARG A 97 -12.34 -3.24 12.81
C ARG A 97 -11.45 -3.77 13.92
N ALA A 98 -11.87 -4.88 14.51
CA ALA A 98 -11.01 -5.67 15.37
C ALA A 98 -10.08 -6.53 14.50
N VAL A 99 -8.79 -6.21 14.50
CA VAL A 99 -7.75 -6.84 13.69
C VAL A 99 -7.20 -8.10 14.36
N ARG A 100 -7.04 -9.16 13.57
CA ARG A 100 -6.37 -10.40 13.98
C ARG A 100 -5.36 -10.80 12.93
N TYR A 101 -4.17 -11.18 13.36
CA TYR A 101 -3.14 -11.69 12.45
C TYR A 101 -3.42 -13.14 12.10
N THR A 102 -3.19 -13.49 10.84
CA THR A 102 -3.39 -14.84 10.29
C THR A 102 -2.09 -15.65 10.28
N CYS A 103 -0.95 -14.96 10.24
CA CYS A 103 0.39 -15.55 10.29
C CYS A 103 1.37 -14.59 10.96
N GLU A 104 2.54 -15.11 11.35
CA GLU A 104 3.67 -14.27 11.72
C GLU A 104 4.26 -13.65 10.45
N SER A 105 4.29 -12.33 10.40
CA SER A 105 4.87 -11.57 9.29
C SER A 105 5.42 -10.26 9.82
N GLU A 106 6.58 -9.82 9.32
CA GLU A 106 7.12 -8.51 9.68
C GLU A 106 6.18 -7.36 9.28
N TYR A 107 5.30 -7.57 8.29
CA TYR A 107 4.39 -6.54 7.79
C TYR A 107 3.17 -6.33 8.70
N THR A 108 2.89 -7.21 9.66
CA THR A 108 1.84 -6.95 10.66
C THR A 108 2.26 -5.83 11.63
N SER A 109 3.56 -5.49 11.69
CA SER A 109 4.05 -4.30 12.39
C SER A 109 3.40 -3.00 11.89
N LEU A 110 2.72 -3.01 10.73
CA LEU A 110 1.88 -1.91 10.25
C LEU A 110 0.93 -1.39 11.35
N PHE A 111 0.41 -2.30 12.19
CA PHE A 111 -0.54 -2.01 13.25
C PHE A 111 0.10 -1.79 14.64
N ASP A 112 1.43 -1.79 14.76
CA ASP A 112 2.10 -1.62 16.05
C ASP A 112 1.74 -0.27 16.71
N GLY A 113 1.40 -0.32 17.99
CA GLY A 113 1.00 0.85 18.78
C GLY A 113 -0.48 1.24 18.67
N TYR A 114 -1.25 0.56 17.82
CA TYR A 114 -2.71 0.74 17.74
C TYR A 114 -3.46 -0.21 18.66
N ASP A 115 -4.68 0.18 19.06
CA ASP A 115 -5.63 -0.73 19.69
C ASP A 115 -6.24 -1.64 18.62
N LEU A 116 -5.75 -2.89 18.55
CA LEU A 116 -6.21 -3.88 17.60
C LEU A 116 -7.70 -4.21 17.73
N ALA A 117 -8.39 -3.82 18.79
CA ALA A 117 -9.85 -3.99 18.91
C ALA A 117 -10.66 -2.98 18.06
N ALA A 118 -10.06 -1.85 17.66
CA ALA A 118 -10.77 -0.72 17.06
C ALA A 118 -9.91 0.06 16.05
N VAL A 119 -9.18 -0.63 15.19
CA VAL A 119 -8.41 0.00 14.10
C VAL A 119 -9.36 0.56 13.05
N GLU A 120 -9.20 1.83 12.68
CA GLU A 120 -10.02 2.42 11.61
C GLU A 120 -9.61 1.84 10.26
N CYS A 121 -10.59 1.35 9.49
CA CYS A 121 -10.37 0.80 8.17
C CYS A 121 -11.34 1.42 7.17
N ASP A 122 -10.94 1.55 5.91
CA ASP A 122 -11.78 2.12 4.84
C ASP A 122 -12.41 1.05 3.93
N GLY A 123 -12.21 -0.23 4.22
CA GLY A 123 -12.75 -1.32 3.42
C GLY A 123 -12.13 -2.67 3.75
N SER A 124 -12.27 -3.60 2.81
CA SER A 124 -11.71 -4.94 2.88
C SER A 124 -11.40 -5.50 1.48
N PHE A 125 -10.64 -6.61 1.44
CA PHE A 125 -10.21 -7.27 0.21
C PHE A 125 -10.87 -8.65 0.06
N PRO A 126 -12.13 -8.75 -0.41
CA PRO A 126 -12.87 -10.02 -0.45
C PRO A 126 -12.27 -11.10 -1.36
N ALA A 127 -11.49 -10.72 -2.38
CA ALA A 127 -10.78 -11.65 -3.24
C ALA A 127 -9.41 -11.07 -3.64
N HIS A 128 -8.36 -11.88 -3.58
CA HIS A 128 -7.01 -11.45 -3.91
C HIS A 128 -6.09 -12.62 -4.27
N GLY A 129 -5.05 -12.35 -5.06
CA GLY A 129 -3.99 -13.31 -5.41
C GLY A 129 -2.82 -13.40 -4.42
N GLY A 130 -2.90 -12.70 -3.28
CA GLY A 130 -1.90 -12.66 -2.21
C GLY A 130 -2.23 -13.50 -0.98
N GLU A 131 -1.33 -13.46 0.00
CA GLU A 131 -1.50 -14.02 1.33
C GLU A 131 -2.17 -12.99 2.23
N THR A 132 -3.26 -13.38 2.90
CA THR A 132 -3.88 -12.53 3.93
C THR A 132 -2.99 -12.56 5.16
N LEU A 133 -2.54 -11.39 5.64
CA LEU A 133 -1.69 -11.23 6.83
C LEU A 133 -2.48 -10.75 8.05
N ALA A 134 -3.59 -10.04 7.81
CA ALA A 134 -4.51 -9.63 8.86
C ALA A 134 -5.96 -9.62 8.37
N VAL A 135 -6.88 -10.01 9.26
CA VAL A 135 -8.32 -10.05 9.03
C VAL A 135 -9.08 -9.29 10.11
N SER A 136 -10.32 -8.91 9.83
CA SER A 136 -11.26 -8.47 10.84
C SER A 136 -11.77 -9.64 11.68
N ALA A 137 -12.46 -9.36 12.79
CA ALA A 137 -13.12 -10.38 13.60
C ALA A 137 -14.18 -11.20 12.82
N SER A 138 -14.76 -10.64 11.76
CA SER A 138 -15.69 -11.31 10.83
C SER A 138 -14.97 -12.05 9.68
N GLY A 139 -13.64 -12.03 9.63
CA GLY A 139 -12.84 -12.75 8.62
C GLY A 139 -12.59 -11.98 7.33
N GLU A 140 -12.92 -10.69 7.27
CA GLU A 140 -12.64 -9.85 6.11
C GLU A 140 -11.13 -9.54 6.04
N ALA A 141 -10.49 -9.69 4.88
CA ALA A 141 -9.07 -9.37 4.73
C ALA A 141 -8.84 -7.85 4.83
N LEU A 142 -7.90 -7.44 5.69
CA LEU A 142 -7.54 -6.04 5.96
C LEU A 142 -6.09 -5.70 5.57
N LEU A 143 -5.21 -6.71 5.56
CA LEU A 143 -3.84 -6.60 5.07
C LEU A 143 -3.52 -7.85 4.24
N VAL A 144 -3.06 -7.64 3.01
CA VAL A 144 -2.67 -8.71 2.09
C VAL A 144 -1.27 -8.42 1.58
N GLY A 145 -0.41 -9.43 1.60
CA GLY A 145 0.94 -9.38 1.05
C GLY A 145 1.12 -10.30 -0.16
N LYS A 146 1.90 -9.87 -1.14
CA LYS A 146 2.27 -10.70 -2.29
C LYS A 146 3.74 -10.46 -2.64
N ALA A 147 4.55 -11.51 -2.58
CA ALA A 147 5.87 -11.51 -3.18
C ALA A 147 5.74 -11.50 -4.72
N VAL A 148 6.52 -10.64 -5.37
CA VAL A 148 6.56 -10.49 -6.84
C VAL A 148 8.02 -10.27 -7.25
N GLY A 149 8.62 -11.26 -7.91
CA GLY A 149 10.06 -11.28 -8.15
C GLY A 149 10.84 -11.16 -6.83
N ASP A 150 11.78 -10.22 -6.77
CA ASP A 150 12.58 -9.94 -5.59
C ASP A 150 11.90 -8.98 -4.59
N GLY A 151 10.71 -8.45 -4.93
CA GLY A 151 10.01 -7.44 -4.14
C GLY A 151 8.68 -7.90 -3.55
N VAL A 152 7.94 -6.94 -3.02
CA VAL A 152 6.66 -7.19 -2.33
C VAL A 152 5.65 -6.10 -2.63
N VAL A 153 4.39 -6.51 -2.77
CA VAL A 153 3.23 -5.62 -2.73
C VAL A 153 2.43 -5.90 -1.46
N LEU A 154 2.11 -4.85 -0.72
CA LEU A 154 1.17 -4.86 0.38
C LEU A 154 -0.04 -4.02 0.00
N VAL A 155 -1.25 -4.57 0.17
CA VAL A 155 -2.48 -3.80 0.13
C VAL A 155 -3.12 -3.81 1.52
N SER A 156 -3.47 -2.63 2.03
CA SER A 156 -4.05 -2.47 3.36
C SER A 156 -5.25 -1.55 3.33
N SER A 157 -6.29 -1.89 4.10
CA SER A 157 -7.47 -1.05 4.29
C SER A 157 -7.38 -0.17 5.52
N ILE A 158 -6.26 -0.17 6.27
CA ILE A 158 -6.10 0.71 7.43
C ILE A 158 -6.30 2.17 7.01
N HIS A 159 -7.08 2.93 7.77
CA HIS A 159 -7.33 4.36 7.58
C HIS A 159 -6.55 5.19 8.61
N GLU A 160 -5.36 4.72 8.96
CA GLU A 160 -4.43 5.34 9.91
C GLU A 160 -3.03 5.33 9.29
N TYR A 161 -2.11 6.09 9.88
CA TYR A 161 -0.72 6.03 9.44
C TYR A 161 -0.09 4.68 9.82
N PRO A 162 0.83 4.10 9.02
CA PRO A 162 1.55 2.93 9.46
C PRO A 162 2.34 3.24 10.73
N SER A 163 2.56 2.23 11.57
CA SER A 163 3.41 2.40 12.73
C SER A 163 4.80 2.90 12.33
N ARG A 164 5.47 3.60 13.26
CA ARG A 164 6.85 4.06 13.05
C ARG A 164 7.81 2.89 12.84
N GLU A 165 7.56 1.76 13.49
CA GLU A 165 8.41 0.57 13.37
C GLU A 165 8.30 -0.04 11.97
N PHE A 166 7.07 -0.13 11.45
CA PHE A 166 6.83 -0.51 10.06
C PHE A 166 7.54 0.44 9.09
N LEU A 167 7.38 1.75 9.25
CA LEU A 167 7.97 2.72 8.31
C LEU A 167 9.49 2.67 8.27
N LYS A 168 10.15 2.48 9.41
CA LYS A 168 11.61 2.30 9.48
C LYS A 168 12.06 1.12 8.63
N ARG A 169 11.41 -0.04 8.78
CA ARG A 169 11.77 -1.26 8.06
C ARG A 169 11.40 -1.20 6.60
N PHE A 170 10.19 -0.72 6.30
CA PHE A 170 9.64 -0.68 4.96
C PHE A 170 10.38 0.32 4.06
N SER A 171 10.82 1.44 4.63
CA SER A 171 11.48 2.53 3.88
C SER A 171 13.01 2.41 3.82
N CYS A 172 13.63 1.62 4.70
CA CYS A 172 15.07 1.37 4.67
C CYS A 172 15.40 0.07 3.93
N GLY A 173 16.44 0.10 3.09
CA GLY A 173 16.95 -1.08 2.38
C GLY A 173 18.36 -0.85 1.88
N ASP A 174 19.07 -1.93 1.57
CA ASP A 174 20.49 -1.90 1.16
C ASP A 174 20.69 -1.29 -0.23
N ARG A 175 19.63 -1.21 -1.04
CA ARG A 175 19.65 -0.65 -2.39
C ARG A 175 18.33 0.02 -2.75
N GLU A 176 18.43 1.05 -3.58
CA GLU A 176 17.27 1.63 -4.28
C GLU A 176 17.05 0.96 -5.63
N THR A 177 15.79 0.69 -5.94
CA THR A 177 15.34 0.09 -7.20
C THR A 177 14.84 1.16 -8.15
N LEU A 178 15.18 1.03 -9.43
CA LEU A 178 14.69 1.95 -10.47
C LEU A 178 13.19 1.80 -10.67
N PHE A 179 12.50 2.93 -10.68
CA PHE A 179 11.08 3.04 -11.05
C PHE A 179 10.91 3.41 -12.53
#